data_AF-A0A3D6CFZ0-F1
#
_entry.id   AF-A0A3D6CFZ0-F1
#
_cell.length_a   1.000
_cell.length_b   1.000
_cell.length_c   1.000
_cell.angle_alpha   90.00
_cell.angle_beta   90.00
_cell.angle_gamma   90.00
#
_symmetry.space_group_name_H-M   'P 1'
#
loop_
_entity.id
_entity.type
_entity.pdbx_description
1 polymer ?
#
loop_
_entity_poly.entity_id
_entity_poly.type
_entity_poly.pdbx_seq_one_letter_code
_entity_poly.pdbx_strand_id
1 'polypeptide(L)'
;MKKISWYLSFVYAMLLCTPSFAQDKAKYVELSQLRDMMTGDFRSMEKVQVGRQHDYVVLQSRPIWQDRSDGYWLYLEQFAATDDKLPAVQTVLHFYVSNNRELVCETYTLTDPSAFANATRQQSQLLKLSYASLKKSDACPLYFQQMGNAVFNGKIPEATCAFQVQGQARFWLALAQNEITVSNPNVNLSDGQSVFPIMIAAKYQRILPE
;
A
#
# COMPACT_ATOMS: atom_id res chain seq x y z
N MET A 1 42.06 -10.45 44.58
CA MET A 1 41.20 -11.10 43.56
C MET A 1 39.79 -10.51 43.44
N LYS A 2 39.26 -9.72 44.39
CA LYS A 2 37.90 -9.13 44.32
C LYS A 2 37.69 -8.03 43.26
N LYS A 3 38.76 -7.35 42.80
CA LYS A 3 38.64 -6.22 41.85
C LYS A 3 38.35 -6.65 40.40
N ILE A 4 38.72 -7.86 40.00
CA ILE A 4 38.49 -8.40 38.63
C ILE A 4 37.01 -8.81 38.43
N SER A 5 36.33 -9.20 39.52
CA SER A 5 34.91 -9.58 39.51
C SER A 5 33.99 -8.41 39.13
N TRP A 6 34.37 -7.17 39.46
CA TRP A 6 33.55 -5.99 39.17
C TRP A 6 33.58 -5.59 37.69
N TYR A 7 34.73 -5.77 37.01
CA TYR A 7 34.86 -5.50 35.58
C TYR A 7 34.11 -6.53 34.71
N LEU A 8 34.13 -7.81 35.09
CA LEU A 8 33.37 -8.86 34.39
C LEU A 8 31.85 -8.64 34.47
N SER A 9 31.36 -8.10 35.58
CA SER A 9 29.94 -7.77 35.75
C SER A 9 29.52 -6.53 34.95
N PHE A 10 30.41 -5.55 34.79
CA PHE A 10 30.16 -4.34 34.00
C PHE A 10 30.15 -4.59 32.48
N VAL A 11 31.02 -5.47 31.98
CA VAL A 11 31.06 -5.88 30.56
C VAL A 11 29.81 -6.68 30.17
N TYR A 12 29.28 -7.51 31.08
CA TYR A 12 28.04 -8.27 30.84
C TYR A 12 26.80 -7.36 30.74
N ALA A 13 26.77 -6.25 31.49
CA ALA A 13 25.69 -5.26 31.40
C ALA A 13 25.71 -4.45 30.09
N MET A 14 26.89 -4.21 29.50
CA MET A 14 27.05 -3.47 28.25
C MET A 14 26.63 -4.27 27.00
N LEU A 15 26.70 -5.60 27.06
CA LEU A 15 26.30 -6.51 25.98
C LEU A 15 24.77 -6.66 25.80
N LEU A 16 23.97 -6.25 26.79
CA LEU A 16 22.50 -6.41 26.76
C LEU A 16 21.75 -5.19 26.18
N CYS A 17 22.45 -4.11 25.77
CA CYS A 17 21.84 -2.83 25.45
C CYS A 17 21.82 -2.44 23.95
N THR A 18 21.87 -3.39 23.02
CA THR A 18 22.01 -3.06 21.57
C THR A 18 20.97 -3.57 20.55
N PRO A 19 19.73 -3.98 20.86
CA PRO A 19 18.83 -4.45 19.79
C PRO A 19 17.91 -3.39 19.15
N SER A 20 17.75 -2.17 19.68
CA SER A 20 16.65 -1.29 19.23
C SER A 20 16.88 -0.62 17.87
N PHE A 21 18.08 -0.07 17.62
CA PHE A 21 18.37 0.69 16.38
C PHE A 21 18.41 -0.16 15.10
N ALA A 22 18.80 -1.44 15.21
CA ALA A 22 18.85 -2.35 14.07
C ALA A 22 17.45 -2.68 13.53
N GLN A 23 16.45 -2.77 14.43
CA GLN A 23 15.07 -3.07 14.05
C GLN A 23 14.41 -1.92 13.28
N ASP A 24 14.67 -0.66 13.67
CA ASP A 24 14.10 0.49 12.97
C ASP A 24 14.65 0.59 11.53
N LYS A 25 15.97 0.42 11.34
CA LYS A 25 16.58 0.42 10.01
C LYS A 25 15.98 -0.67 9.12
N ALA A 26 15.77 -1.88 9.64
CA ALA A 26 15.17 -2.97 8.89
C ALA A 26 13.74 -2.62 8.44
N LYS A 27 12.92 -2.04 9.32
CA LYS A 27 11.55 -1.62 8.97
C LYS A 27 11.49 -0.52 7.92
N TYR A 28 12.42 0.44 7.94
CA TYR A 28 12.52 1.44 6.87
C TYR A 28 12.91 0.82 5.51
N VAL A 29 13.79 -0.19 5.50
CA VAL A 29 14.12 -0.94 4.27
C VAL A 29 12.88 -1.66 3.76
N GLU A 30 12.18 -2.41 4.62
CA GLU A 30 10.91 -3.08 4.25
C GLU A 30 9.87 -2.10 3.71
N LEU A 31 9.71 -0.94 4.35
CA LEU A 31 8.76 0.09 3.93
C LEU A 31 9.12 0.66 2.53
N SER A 32 10.41 0.87 2.26
CA SER A 32 10.87 1.34 0.94
C SER A 32 10.61 0.30 -0.15
N GLN A 33 10.84 -0.99 0.13
CA GLN A 33 10.54 -2.09 -0.79
C GLN A 33 9.04 -2.20 -1.08
N LEU A 34 8.20 -2.06 -0.05
CA LEU A 34 6.75 -2.04 -0.19
C LEU A 34 6.28 -0.93 -1.13
N ARG A 35 6.83 0.29 -0.95
CA ARG A 35 6.59 1.44 -1.82
C ARG A 35 7.04 1.16 -3.26
N ASP A 36 8.22 0.58 -3.45
CA ASP A 36 8.76 0.28 -4.78
C ASP A 36 7.91 -0.75 -5.52
N MET A 37 7.45 -1.80 -4.82
CA MET A 37 6.55 -2.81 -5.38
C MET A 37 5.20 -2.22 -5.82
N MET A 38 4.67 -1.22 -5.09
CA MET A 38 3.41 -0.54 -5.43
C MET A 38 3.55 0.58 -6.44
N THR A 39 4.76 1.02 -6.77
CA THR A 39 5.01 2.12 -7.72
C THR A 39 5.10 1.57 -9.13
N GLY A 40 4.46 2.21 -10.10
CA GLY A 40 4.53 1.86 -11.53
C GLY A 40 3.17 1.61 -12.16
N ASP A 41 3.19 0.99 -13.34
CA ASP A 41 1.99 0.67 -14.11
C ASP A 41 1.74 -0.84 -14.09
N PHE A 42 0.48 -1.23 -13.94
CA PHE A 42 0.06 -2.62 -13.85
C PHE A 42 -1.21 -2.84 -14.65
N ARG A 43 -1.41 -4.05 -15.15
CA ARG A 43 -2.64 -4.46 -15.83
C ARG A 43 -3.17 -5.73 -15.19
N SER A 44 -4.49 -5.84 -15.02
CA SER A 44 -5.11 -7.08 -14.60
C SER A 44 -4.79 -8.20 -15.59
N MET A 45 -4.53 -9.40 -15.10
CA MET A 45 -4.24 -10.56 -15.94
C MET A 45 -5.50 -11.11 -16.60
N GLU A 46 -6.66 -10.81 -16.02
CA GLU A 46 -7.97 -11.24 -16.49
C GLU A 46 -8.91 -10.03 -16.57
N LYS A 47 -9.99 -10.18 -17.35
CA LYS A 47 -11.06 -9.19 -17.34
C LYS A 47 -11.83 -9.30 -16.03
N VAL A 48 -12.11 -8.18 -15.41
CA VAL A 48 -12.90 -8.07 -14.19
C VAL A 48 -14.10 -7.17 -14.44
N GLN A 49 -15.16 -7.34 -13.67
CA GLN A 49 -16.32 -6.45 -13.74
C GLN A 49 -15.92 -5.02 -13.36
N VAL A 50 -16.09 -4.08 -14.29
CA VAL A 50 -15.96 -2.63 -14.09
C VAL A 50 -17.31 -1.99 -14.43
N GLY A 51 -18.02 -1.51 -13.42
CA GLY A 51 -19.38 -1.01 -13.59
C GLY A 51 -20.32 -2.12 -14.09
N ARG A 52 -20.78 -2.03 -15.34
CA ARG A 52 -21.65 -3.04 -15.99
C ARG A 52 -20.96 -3.94 -17.01
N GLN A 53 -19.67 -3.74 -17.26
CA GLN A 53 -18.92 -4.45 -18.30
C GLN A 53 -17.77 -5.25 -17.69
N HIS A 54 -17.27 -6.28 -18.39
CA HIS A 54 -16.02 -6.95 -18.04
C HIS A 54 -14.88 -6.39 -18.87
N ASP A 55 -13.84 -5.89 -18.21
CA ASP A 55 -12.68 -5.30 -18.89
C ASP A 55 -11.37 -5.59 -18.14
N TYR A 56 -10.26 -5.46 -18.85
CA TYR A 56 -8.96 -5.34 -18.20
C TYR A 56 -8.90 -4.02 -17.45
N VAL A 57 -8.23 -4.04 -16.30
CA VAL A 57 -8.02 -2.86 -15.47
C VAL A 57 -6.56 -2.47 -15.52
N VAL A 58 -6.28 -1.18 -15.67
CA VAL A 58 -4.93 -0.62 -15.59
C VAL A 58 -4.80 0.18 -14.30
N LEU A 59 -3.76 -0.09 -13.53
CA LEU A 59 -3.37 0.69 -12.35
C LEU A 59 -2.13 1.49 -12.69
N GLN A 60 -2.15 2.78 -12.39
CA GLN A 60 -0.98 3.65 -12.50
C GLN A 60 -0.73 4.28 -11.13
N SER A 61 0.47 4.08 -10.61
CA SER A 61 0.84 4.51 -9.26
C SER A 61 2.15 5.30 -9.32
N ARG A 62 2.16 6.50 -8.73
CA ARG A 62 3.30 7.43 -8.75
C ARG A 62 3.60 7.96 -7.36
N PRO A 63 4.88 8.07 -6.97
CA PRO A 63 5.25 8.70 -5.71
C PRO A 63 4.93 10.21 -5.74
N ILE A 64 4.39 10.71 -4.63
CA ILE A 64 4.14 12.12 -4.37
C ILE A 64 4.80 12.51 -3.04
N TRP A 65 5.05 13.81 -2.85
CA TRP A 65 5.58 14.38 -1.59
C TRP A 65 6.79 13.62 -1.01
N GLN A 66 7.77 13.32 -1.87
CA GLN A 66 8.91 12.45 -1.54
C GLN A 66 9.82 12.98 -0.43
N ASP A 67 9.72 14.28 -0.12
CA ASP A 67 10.49 14.94 0.95
C ASP A 67 9.86 14.80 2.34
N ARG A 68 8.70 14.14 2.46
CA ARG A 68 8.05 13.93 3.76
C ARG A 68 8.76 12.86 4.58
N SER A 69 8.82 13.08 5.89
CA SER A 69 9.42 12.14 6.84
C SER A 69 8.42 11.20 7.51
N ASP A 70 7.12 11.37 7.25
CA ASP A 70 6.05 10.60 7.89
C ASP A 70 5.65 9.33 7.13
N GLY A 71 6.48 8.92 6.17
CA GLY A 71 6.24 7.74 5.33
C GLY A 71 6.23 8.07 3.85
N TYR A 72 5.84 7.10 3.03
CA TYR A 72 5.76 7.25 1.59
C TYR A 72 4.33 7.46 1.14
N TRP A 73 4.17 8.37 0.19
CA TRP A 73 2.87 8.72 -0.37
C TRP A 73 2.84 8.37 -1.85
N LEU A 74 1.79 7.67 -2.28
CA LEU A 74 1.57 7.32 -3.68
C LEU A 74 0.22 7.88 -4.14
N TYR A 75 0.20 8.50 -5.30
CA TYR A 75 -1.04 8.80 -6.03
C TYR A 75 -1.34 7.65 -6.99
N LEU A 76 -2.55 7.12 -6.96
CA LEU A 76 -2.99 5.99 -7.74
C LEU A 76 -4.23 6.32 -8.57
N GLU A 77 -4.18 5.93 -9.84
CA GLU A 77 -5.31 5.95 -10.77
C GLU A 77 -5.61 4.56 -11.30
N GLN A 78 -6.89 4.23 -11.40
CA GLN A 78 -7.39 3.00 -12.00
C GLN A 78 -8.21 3.32 -13.24
N PHE A 79 -7.95 2.63 -14.35
CA PHE A 79 -8.64 2.79 -15.63
C PHE A 79 -9.24 1.46 -16.10
N ALA A 80 -10.36 1.53 -16.81
CA ALA A 80 -10.79 0.43 -17.67
C ALA A 80 -9.95 0.46 -18.95
N ALA A 81 -9.48 -0.68 -19.45
CA ALA A 81 -8.61 -0.71 -20.63
C ALA A 81 -9.32 -0.23 -21.91
N THR A 82 -10.65 -0.36 -21.99
CA THR A 82 -11.48 0.13 -23.10
C THR A 82 -11.87 1.60 -22.98
N ASP A 83 -11.75 2.20 -21.79
CA ASP A 83 -11.94 3.63 -21.54
C ASP A 83 -10.79 4.17 -20.71
N ASP A 84 -9.67 4.42 -21.39
CA ASP A 84 -8.41 4.87 -20.80
C ASP A 84 -8.30 6.40 -20.69
N LYS A 85 -9.38 7.14 -21.03
CA LYS A 85 -9.38 8.61 -21.09
C LYS A 85 -9.54 9.25 -19.73
N LEU A 86 -10.29 8.63 -18.83
CA LEU A 86 -10.52 9.12 -17.48
C LEU A 86 -10.39 7.97 -16.48
N PRO A 87 -9.79 8.22 -15.30
CA PRO A 87 -9.70 7.21 -14.27
C PRO A 87 -11.08 6.90 -13.69
N ALA A 88 -11.39 5.61 -13.53
CA ALA A 88 -12.56 5.13 -12.80
C ALA A 88 -12.40 5.33 -11.28
N VAL A 89 -11.17 5.26 -10.77
CA VAL A 89 -10.83 5.49 -9.36
C VAL A 89 -9.57 6.34 -9.27
N GLN A 90 -9.57 7.29 -8.34
CA GLN A 90 -8.42 8.11 -7.96
C GLN A 90 -8.28 8.08 -6.45
N THR A 91 -7.08 7.76 -5.94
CA THR A 91 -6.83 7.71 -4.50
C THR A 91 -5.38 8.05 -4.17
N VAL A 92 -5.14 8.39 -2.91
CA VAL A 92 -3.80 8.55 -2.36
C VAL A 92 -3.57 7.49 -1.28
N LEU A 93 -2.45 6.78 -1.39
CA LEU A 93 -1.98 5.79 -0.44
C LEU A 93 -0.87 6.39 0.41
N HIS A 94 -0.91 6.12 1.71
CA HIS A 94 0.12 6.51 2.67
C HIS A 94 0.67 5.28 3.37
N PHE A 95 1.92 4.94 3.08
CA PHE A 95 2.64 3.83 3.68
C PHE A 95 3.56 4.34 4.78
N TYR A 96 3.44 3.81 5.99
CA TYR A 96 4.28 4.21 7.13
C TYR A 96 4.51 3.07 8.11
N VAL A 97 5.47 3.27 9.03
CA VAL A 97 5.68 2.38 10.18
C VAL A 97 4.90 2.94 11.36
N SER A 98 3.96 2.17 11.92
CA SER A 98 3.19 2.58 13.11
C SER A 98 4.05 2.63 14.37
N ASN A 99 3.53 3.23 15.44
CA ASN A 99 4.20 3.23 16.75
C ASN A 99 4.46 1.81 17.30
N ASN A 100 3.69 0.83 16.84
CA ASN A 100 3.85 -0.59 17.21
C ASN A 100 4.81 -1.34 16.27
N ARG A 101 5.56 -0.62 15.41
CA ARG A 101 6.49 -1.16 14.40
C ARG A 101 5.81 -2.03 13.33
N GLU A 102 4.55 -1.75 13.02
CA GLU A 102 3.82 -2.41 11.94
C GLU A 102 3.91 -1.59 10.65
N LEU A 103 3.99 -2.24 9.51
CA LEU A 103 3.87 -1.58 8.21
C LEU A 103 2.39 -1.37 7.92
N VAL A 104 1.99 -0.11 7.72
CA VAL A 104 0.59 0.28 7.54
C VAL A 104 0.43 1.02 6.21
N CYS A 105 -0.68 0.77 5.51
CA CYS A 105 -1.15 1.60 4.41
C CYS A 105 -2.52 2.18 4.77
N GLU A 106 -2.60 3.51 4.76
CA GLU A 106 -3.86 4.25 4.82
C GLU A 106 -4.24 4.78 3.44
N THR A 107 -5.53 5.03 3.26
CA THR A 107 -6.10 5.49 1.99
C THR A 107 -6.80 6.82 2.20
N TYR A 108 -6.65 7.70 1.23
CA TYR A 108 -7.22 9.04 1.21
C TYR A 108 -7.96 9.25 -0.11
N THR A 109 -9.11 9.92 -0.03
CA THR A 109 -9.88 10.37 -1.18
C THR A 109 -9.57 11.84 -1.47
N LEU A 110 -9.70 12.23 -2.74
CA LEU A 110 -9.54 13.62 -3.15
C LEU A 110 -10.84 14.37 -2.91
N THR A 111 -10.74 15.62 -2.46
CA THR A 111 -11.92 16.51 -2.32
C THR A 111 -12.43 16.99 -3.67
N ASP A 112 -11.54 17.14 -4.66
CA ASP A 112 -11.85 17.39 -6.06
C ASP A 112 -11.03 16.45 -6.97
N PRO A 113 -11.50 15.20 -7.20
CA PRO A 113 -10.79 14.24 -8.04
C PRO A 113 -10.64 14.72 -9.50
N SER A 114 -11.60 15.50 -10.00
CA SER A 114 -11.62 15.95 -11.40
C SER A 114 -10.42 16.83 -11.77
N ALA A 115 -9.94 17.64 -10.82
CA ALA A 115 -8.75 18.49 -11.00
C ALA A 115 -7.44 17.69 -11.20
N PHE A 116 -7.43 16.41 -10.84
CA PHE A 116 -6.25 15.54 -10.89
C PHE A 116 -6.41 14.35 -11.84
N ALA A 117 -7.47 14.30 -12.64
CA ALA A 117 -7.66 13.21 -13.61
C ALA A 117 -6.49 13.13 -14.61
N ASN A 118 -5.97 11.92 -14.81
CA ASN A 118 -4.78 11.61 -15.60
C ASN A 118 -3.47 12.18 -15.04
N ALA A 119 -3.42 12.57 -13.76
CA ALA A 119 -2.23 13.17 -13.18
C ALA A 119 -1.04 12.17 -13.09
N THR A 120 -1.28 10.85 -13.11
CA THR A 120 -0.19 9.85 -13.20
C THR A 120 0.56 9.90 -14.53
N ARG A 121 -0.09 10.40 -15.59
CA ARG A 121 0.47 10.64 -16.93
C ARG A 121 0.98 12.07 -17.09
N GLN A 122 0.60 12.98 -16.19
CA GLN A 122 0.96 14.40 -16.20
C GLN A 122 1.54 14.81 -14.84
N GLN A 123 2.80 14.42 -14.59
CA GLN A 123 3.47 14.59 -13.29
C GLN A 123 3.41 16.04 -12.76
N SER A 124 3.36 17.06 -13.63
CA SER A 124 3.23 18.46 -13.23
C SER A 124 1.91 18.79 -12.53
N GLN A 125 0.84 18.04 -12.78
CA GLN A 125 -0.44 18.19 -12.06
C GLN A 125 -0.32 17.68 -10.63
N LEU A 126 0.48 16.64 -10.39
CA LEU A 126 0.72 16.10 -9.04
C LEU A 126 1.45 17.11 -8.13
N LEU A 127 2.21 18.06 -8.70
CA LEU A 127 2.84 19.14 -7.93
C LEU A 127 1.83 20.11 -7.30
N LYS A 128 0.60 20.16 -7.83
CA LYS A 128 -0.49 20.98 -7.27
C LYS A 128 -1.27 20.25 -6.18
N LEU A 129 -1.07 18.94 -6.04
CA LEU A 129 -1.75 18.14 -5.03
C LEU A 129 -1.19 18.50 -3.65
N SER A 130 -2.08 18.87 -2.74
CA SER A 130 -1.72 19.21 -1.36
C SER A 130 -2.44 18.29 -0.39
N TYR A 131 -1.89 18.13 0.82
CA TYR A 131 -2.56 17.36 1.87
C TYR A 131 -3.96 17.91 2.21
N ALA A 132 -4.16 19.23 2.11
CA ALA A 132 -5.46 19.86 2.32
C ALA A 132 -6.51 19.48 1.25
N SER A 133 -6.07 18.96 0.09
CA SER A 133 -6.94 18.43 -0.96
C SER A 133 -7.37 16.98 -0.70
N LEU A 134 -6.98 16.40 0.43
CA LEU A 134 -7.29 15.03 0.81
C LEU A 134 -8.28 14.96 1.97
N LYS A 135 -9.15 13.95 1.92
CA LYS A 135 -9.94 13.48 3.05
C LYS A 135 -9.49 12.06 3.36
N LYS A 136 -9.27 11.76 4.65
CA LYS A 136 -9.02 10.37 5.08
C LYS A 136 -10.21 9.50 4.67
N SER A 137 -9.94 8.39 4.00
CA SER A 137 -10.99 7.48 3.56
C SER A 137 -11.61 6.76 4.76
N ASP A 138 -12.89 6.44 4.67
CA ASP A 138 -13.56 5.55 5.64
C ASP A 138 -13.10 4.09 5.49
N ALA A 139 -12.26 3.83 4.49
CA ALA A 139 -11.51 2.59 4.30
C ALA A 139 -10.54 2.34 5.46
N CYS A 140 -10.64 1.15 6.04
CA CYS A 140 -9.79 0.66 7.11
C CYS A 140 -8.33 0.42 6.65
N PRO A 141 -7.34 0.72 7.50
CA PRO A 141 -5.94 0.57 7.10
C PRO A 141 -5.57 -0.89 6.81
N LEU A 142 -4.63 -1.09 5.87
CA LEU A 142 -4.00 -2.37 5.60
C LEU A 142 -2.71 -2.49 6.42
N TYR A 143 -2.51 -3.65 7.05
CA TYR A 143 -1.32 -3.96 7.83
C TYR A 143 -0.53 -5.05 7.13
N PHE A 144 0.75 -4.80 6.85
CA PHE A 144 1.61 -5.67 6.05
C PHE A 144 2.56 -6.47 6.91
N GLN A 145 2.74 -7.73 6.51
CA GLN A 145 3.78 -8.61 6.98
C GLN A 145 4.63 -9.07 5.79
N GLN A 146 5.95 -9.00 5.95
CA GLN A 146 6.86 -9.54 4.96
C GLN A 146 6.86 -11.08 5.05
N MET A 147 6.68 -11.73 3.91
CA MET A 147 6.67 -13.19 3.76
C MET A 147 7.91 -13.59 2.96
N GLY A 148 8.96 -14.00 3.66
CA GLY A 148 10.27 -14.22 3.02
C GLY A 148 10.90 -12.92 2.53
N ASN A 149 11.75 -12.99 1.50
CA ASN A 149 12.55 -11.82 1.09
C ASN A 149 11.89 -10.92 0.06
N ALA A 150 10.80 -11.35 -0.58
CA ALA A 150 10.31 -10.72 -1.82
C ALA A 150 8.78 -10.54 -1.90
N VAL A 151 8.05 -10.90 -0.85
CA VAL A 151 6.59 -10.81 -0.83
C VAL A 151 6.12 -10.09 0.43
N PHE A 152 5.13 -9.21 0.28
CA PHE A 152 4.41 -8.62 1.41
C PHE A 152 2.93 -8.99 1.35
N ASN A 153 2.36 -9.40 2.48
CA ASN A 153 0.94 -9.66 2.63
C ASN A 153 0.31 -8.61 3.55
N GLY A 154 -0.54 -7.76 2.97
CA GLY A 154 -1.40 -6.81 3.63
C GLY A 154 -2.74 -7.43 4.01
N LYS A 155 -3.25 -7.13 5.20
CA LYS A 155 -4.58 -7.53 5.66
C LYS A 155 -5.25 -6.42 6.47
N ILE A 156 -6.58 -6.40 6.50
CA ILE A 156 -7.35 -5.55 7.41
C ILE A 156 -7.62 -6.33 8.70
N PRO A 157 -7.21 -5.84 9.89
CA PRO A 157 -7.49 -6.52 11.15
C PRO A 157 -8.98 -6.45 11.51
N GLU A 158 -9.56 -7.59 11.89
CA GLU A 158 -10.99 -7.77 12.17
C GLU A 158 -11.56 -6.81 13.22
N ALA A 159 -10.77 -6.46 14.24
CA ALA A 159 -11.21 -5.64 15.37
C ALA A 159 -11.22 -4.13 15.10
N THR A 160 -10.58 -3.66 14.02
CA THR A 160 -10.29 -2.22 13.82
C THR A 160 -11.15 -1.55 12.76
N CYS A 161 -12.04 -2.29 12.10
CA CYS A 161 -12.79 -1.81 10.95
C CYS A 161 -14.28 -1.71 11.23
N ALA A 162 -14.81 -0.48 11.35
CA ALA A 162 -16.24 -0.23 11.51
C ALA A 162 -17.06 -0.59 10.26
N PHE A 163 -16.41 -0.68 9.09
CA PHE A 163 -16.97 -1.21 7.86
C PHE A 163 -17.01 -2.75 7.92
N GLN A 164 -17.73 -3.29 8.91
CA GLN A 164 -18.07 -4.70 8.93
C GLN A 164 -19.18 -4.93 7.90
N VAL A 165 -18.79 -5.35 6.70
CA VAL A 165 -19.73 -6.12 5.87
C VAL A 165 -20.08 -7.35 6.70
N GLN A 166 -21.34 -7.46 7.11
CA GLN A 166 -21.93 -8.52 7.93
C GLN A 166 -21.19 -9.87 7.84
N GLY A 167 -20.20 -10.08 8.71
CA GLY A 167 -19.43 -11.32 8.82
C GLY A 167 -18.49 -11.67 7.66
N GLN A 168 -18.33 -10.85 6.62
CA GLN A 168 -17.63 -11.24 5.40
C GLN A 168 -16.92 -10.09 4.67
N ALA A 169 -15.67 -9.80 5.05
CA ALA A 169 -14.60 -9.41 4.13
C ALA A 169 -13.23 -9.43 4.83
N ARG A 170 -12.31 -10.26 4.34
CA ARG A 170 -10.89 -10.25 4.71
C ARG A 170 -10.10 -9.89 3.45
N PHE A 171 -9.81 -8.62 3.21
CA PHE A 171 -9.00 -8.26 2.05
C PHE A 171 -7.55 -8.68 2.29
N TRP A 172 -6.97 -9.31 1.28
CA TRP A 172 -5.54 -9.58 1.22
C TRP A 172 -4.97 -8.82 0.05
N LEU A 173 -3.91 -8.07 0.32
CA LEU A 173 -3.07 -7.47 -0.71
C LEU A 173 -1.73 -8.18 -0.67
N ALA A 174 -1.43 -9.00 -1.67
CA ALA A 174 -0.11 -9.59 -1.82
C ALA A 174 0.69 -8.77 -2.84
N LEU A 175 1.90 -8.37 -2.45
CA LEU A 175 2.80 -7.57 -3.27
C LEU A 175 4.08 -8.35 -3.52
N ALA A 176 4.46 -8.46 -4.79
CA ALA A 176 5.72 -8.99 -5.24
C ALA A 176 6.32 -8.05 -6.30
N GLN A 177 7.59 -8.24 -6.64
CA GLN A 177 8.37 -7.32 -7.50
C GLN A 177 7.62 -6.78 -8.74
N ASN A 178 6.86 -7.65 -9.42
CA ASN A 178 6.15 -7.33 -10.67
C ASN A 178 4.67 -7.69 -10.63
N GLU A 179 4.11 -7.89 -9.44
CA GLU A 179 2.77 -8.44 -9.29
C GLU A 179 2.06 -7.86 -8.07
N ILE A 180 0.80 -7.49 -8.27
CA ILE A 180 -0.11 -7.10 -7.20
C ILE A 180 -1.29 -8.08 -7.24
N THR A 181 -1.57 -8.75 -6.14
CA THR A 181 -2.77 -9.59 -6.02
C THR A 181 -3.68 -8.99 -4.97
N VAL A 182 -4.89 -8.61 -5.39
CA VAL A 182 -5.97 -8.14 -4.53
C VAL A 182 -7.00 -9.26 -4.44
N SER A 183 -7.24 -9.78 -3.24
CA SER A 183 -8.23 -10.84 -3.06
C SER A 183 -9.19 -10.55 -1.91
N ASN A 184 -10.41 -11.03 -2.06
CA ASN A 184 -11.41 -11.13 -1.01
C ASN A 184 -11.88 -12.58 -0.98
N PRO A 185 -11.69 -13.34 0.11
CA PRO A 185 -12.09 -14.75 0.16
C PRO A 185 -13.60 -14.94 0.05
N ASN A 186 -14.40 -13.88 0.20
CA ASN A 186 -15.86 -13.93 0.11
C ASN A 186 -16.41 -13.44 -1.24
N VAL A 187 -15.54 -13.09 -2.20
CA VAL A 187 -15.94 -12.63 -3.54
C VAL A 187 -15.09 -13.37 -4.57
N ASN A 188 -15.70 -13.96 -5.60
CA ASN A 188 -14.91 -14.50 -6.69
C ASN A 188 -14.21 -13.35 -7.42
N LEU A 189 -12.93 -13.51 -7.74
CA LEU A 189 -12.13 -12.50 -8.44
C LEU A 189 -12.77 -12.07 -9.78
N SER A 190 -13.54 -12.97 -10.41
CA SER A 190 -14.31 -12.71 -11.63
C SER A 190 -15.47 -11.73 -11.45
N ASP A 191 -16.03 -11.62 -10.25
CA ASP A 191 -17.27 -10.88 -10.02
C ASP A 191 -17.04 -9.36 -9.94
N GLY A 192 -15.77 -8.93 -9.93
CA GLY A 192 -15.28 -7.55 -9.98
C GLY A 192 -16.06 -6.57 -9.11
N GLN A 193 -16.58 -7.03 -7.96
CA GLN A 193 -17.12 -6.11 -6.98
C GLN A 193 -16.01 -5.18 -6.53
N SER A 194 -16.29 -3.87 -6.52
CA SER A 194 -15.41 -2.89 -5.92
C SER A 194 -15.35 -3.18 -4.44
N VAL A 195 -14.31 -3.88 -4.03
CA VAL A 195 -14.14 -4.23 -2.63
C VAL A 195 -13.00 -3.41 -2.07
N PHE A 196 -13.38 -2.43 -1.25
CA PHE A 196 -12.54 -1.35 -0.77
C PHE A 196 -12.15 -0.32 -1.85
N PRO A 197 -12.03 0.99 -1.53
CA PRO A 197 -11.87 2.04 -2.54
C PRO A 197 -10.45 2.12 -3.12
N ILE A 198 -9.71 1.01 -3.16
CA ILE A 198 -8.30 1.02 -3.54
C ILE A 198 -8.11 0.33 -4.89
N MET A 199 -8.57 -0.92 -5.07
CA MET A 199 -8.36 -1.71 -6.29
C MET A 199 -9.43 -2.81 -6.42
N ILE A 200 -9.82 -3.13 -7.66
CA ILE A 200 -10.70 -4.28 -7.93
C ILE A 200 -9.96 -5.58 -7.58
N ALA A 201 -10.68 -6.56 -7.02
CA ALA A 201 -10.12 -7.87 -6.71
C ALA A 201 -9.65 -8.56 -8.00
N ALA A 202 -8.35 -8.62 -8.21
CA ALA A 202 -7.72 -9.20 -9.38
C ALA A 202 -6.24 -9.47 -9.11
N LYS A 203 -5.64 -10.24 -10.01
CA LYS A 203 -4.20 -10.34 -10.15
C LYS A 203 -3.74 -9.33 -11.20
N TYR A 204 -2.77 -8.49 -10.87
CA TYR A 204 -2.21 -7.47 -11.74
C TYR A 204 -0.73 -7.73 -12.00
N GLN A 205 -0.34 -7.62 -13.25
CA GLN A 205 1.04 -7.76 -13.70
C GLN A 205 1.61 -6.39 -14.06
N ARG A 206 2.84 -6.11 -13.64
CA ARG A 206 3.56 -4.88 -13.98
C ARG A 206 3.74 -4.77 -15.50
N ILE A 207 3.42 -3.61 -16.03
CA ILE A 207 3.73 -3.22 -17.41
C ILE A 207 5.17 -2.71 -17.41
N LEU A 208 6.07 -3.41 -18.11
CA LEU A 208 7.45 -2.96 -18.29
C LEU A 208 7.50 -1.94 -19.43
N PRO A 209 8.26 -0.84 -19.32
CA PRO A 209 8.52 0.03 -20.45
C PRO A 209 9.23 -0.76 -21.55
N GLU A 210 8.80 -0.56 -22.80
CA GLU A 210 9.45 -1.12 -24.00
C GLU A 210 10.86 -0.55 -24.22
#